data_AF-A0A961CS42-F1
#
_entry.id   AF-A0A961CS42-F1
#
_cell.length_a   1.000
_cell.length_b   1.000
_cell.length_c   1.000
_cell.angle_alpha   90.00
_cell.angle_beta   90.00
_cell.angle_gamma   90.00
#
_symmetry.space_group_name_H-M   'P 1'
#
loop_
_entity.id
_entity.type
_entity.pdbx_description
1 polymer ?
#
loop_
_entity_poly.entity_id
_entity_poly.type
_entity_poly.pdbx_seq_one_letter_code
_entity_poly.pdbx_strand_id
1 'polypeptide(L)'
;MPVPDPAAVSANAYAIAYRLLGDRSAAHAAVGIATSRLQATGAFEHPDWLARLAGAVVAESVGPAAAGVSPADSDPTGEGLRVALRRRLASASDEERVAAALHHLAGYPIDQVAGFMGRTPQDADRLAAALAPPPGISYRELGDPELIGAGPSRPTRPLIPLRLSTVLSTIAVLALVFGASRCVGPRPRLGPAPERAPVVVSRDVASRGSVGCSLPPQAPGVYASTAEPTGAAEAGGAVPFRLAVPVPAAPTPPSGDDQAGSGREPDPTGVGAPAAVPRPLLVAVADADSTADGFATSSGLESAGLEAGDLVVTVAPVAYGTVAAVDAVAAVLDTASRQLCVDRNRVTVAGLGTGGQTATAVACRRPAEVAVVVAVGGASMSQTCELSPAVSLLMRWAADDQVLPPAGGYGPQAVPPSPDAAPLPPSPAGQVTRHWARAIGAGEPTRSMSPDGAAVEEARTAAGSTVRWVTTPAGGHAWTGDDTAESLTFAASHARSTG
;
A
#
# COMPACT_ATOMS: atom_id res chain seq x y z
N MET A 1 -30.43 2.20 7.27
CA MET A 1 -29.18 1.54 6.81
C MET A 1 -28.55 2.46 5.78
N PRO A 2 -27.22 2.71 5.81
CA PRO A 2 -26.63 3.63 4.86
C PRO A 2 -26.75 3.05 3.45
N VAL A 3 -27.24 3.88 2.52
CA VAL A 3 -27.21 3.62 1.08
C VAL A 3 -25.76 3.31 0.68
N PRO A 4 -25.51 2.27 -0.13
CA PRO A 4 -24.15 1.91 -0.51
C PRO A 4 -23.49 3.07 -1.27
N ASP A 5 -22.19 3.25 -1.02
CA ASP A 5 -21.38 4.25 -1.72
C ASP A 5 -21.53 4.07 -3.25
N PRO A 6 -21.98 5.09 -4.00
CA PRO A 6 -22.09 5.04 -5.44
C PRO A 6 -20.80 4.63 -6.17
N ALA A 7 -19.63 4.96 -5.60
CA ALA A 7 -18.36 4.54 -6.13
C ALA A 7 -18.15 3.02 -6.00
N ALA A 8 -18.56 2.43 -4.86
CA ALA A 8 -18.49 1.00 -4.62
C ALA A 8 -19.46 0.20 -5.51
N VAL A 9 -20.67 0.73 -5.73
CA VAL A 9 -21.65 0.16 -6.69
C VAL A 9 -21.05 0.14 -8.10
N SER A 10 -20.49 1.26 -8.54
CA SER A 10 -19.93 1.40 -9.88
C SER A 10 -18.70 0.51 -10.10
N ALA A 11 -17.80 0.45 -9.11
CA ALA A 11 -16.58 -0.36 -9.20
C ALA A 11 -16.88 -1.86 -9.28
N ASN A 12 -17.76 -2.37 -8.43
CA ASN A 12 -18.15 -3.79 -8.42
C ASN A 12 -18.87 -4.18 -9.71
N ALA A 13 -19.81 -3.35 -10.15
CA ALA A 13 -20.54 -3.59 -11.38
C ALA A 13 -19.61 -3.58 -12.59
N TYR A 14 -18.70 -2.62 -12.68
CA TYR A 14 -17.73 -2.52 -13.78
C TYR A 14 -16.75 -3.71 -13.79
N ALA A 15 -16.25 -4.11 -12.63
CA ALA A 15 -15.33 -5.24 -12.47
C ALA A 15 -15.94 -6.56 -13.00
N ILE A 16 -17.23 -6.79 -12.77
CA ILE A 16 -17.95 -7.97 -13.27
C ILE A 16 -18.21 -7.81 -14.77
N ALA A 17 -18.78 -6.68 -15.20
CA ALA A 17 -19.17 -6.45 -16.59
C ALA A 17 -17.96 -6.52 -17.54
N TYR A 18 -16.85 -5.87 -17.19
CA TYR A 18 -15.65 -5.86 -18.03
C TYR A 18 -15.03 -7.26 -18.17
N ARG A 19 -15.00 -8.06 -17.09
CA ARG A 19 -14.47 -9.43 -17.16
C ARG A 19 -15.28 -10.34 -18.08
N LEU A 20 -16.56 -10.04 -18.27
CA LEU A 20 -17.45 -10.77 -19.17
C LEU A 20 -17.40 -10.25 -20.61
N LEU A 21 -17.28 -8.94 -20.79
CA LEU A 21 -17.43 -8.27 -22.08
C LEU A 21 -16.11 -7.89 -22.75
N GLY A 22 -15.06 -7.64 -21.98
CA GLY A 22 -13.73 -7.24 -22.48
C GLY A 22 -13.67 -5.85 -23.11
N ASP A 23 -14.79 -5.13 -23.19
CA ASP A 23 -14.91 -3.80 -23.79
C ASP A 23 -15.45 -2.79 -22.76
N ARG A 24 -14.80 -1.62 -22.66
CA ARG A 24 -15.17 -0.59 -21.68
C ARG A 24 -16.54 0.01 -21.95
N SER A 25 -16.84 0.29 -23.22
CA SER A 25 -18.09 0.93 -23.61
C SER A 25 -19.27 0.00 -23.34
N ALA A 26 -19.12 -1.29 -23.70
CA ALA A 26 -20.10 -2.32 -23.41
C ALA A 26 -20.26 -2.56 -21.90
N ALA A 27 -19.15 -2.59 -21.14
CA ALA A 27 -19.19 -2.71 -19.69
C ALA A 27 -19.94 -1.54 -19.03
N HIS A 28 -19.62 -0.29 -19.39
CA HIS A 28 -20.33 0.88 -18.87
C HIS A 28 -21.81 0.89 -19.25
N ALA A 29 -22.17 0.47 -20.46
CA ALA A 29 -23.55 0.35 -20.88
C ALA A 29 -24.32 -0.70 -20.05
N ALA A 30 -23.76 -1.89 -19.86
CA ALA A 30 -24.36 -2.96 -19.05
C ALA A 30 -24.52 -2.53 -17.58
N VAL A 31 -23.51 -1.86 -17.01
CA VAL A 31 -23.57 -1.30 -15.66
C VAL A 31 -24.67 -0.26 -15.53
N GLY A 32 -24.77 0.69 -16.48
CA GLY A 32 -25.80 1.72 -16.48
C GLY A 32 -27.22 1.15 -16.50
N ILE A 33 -27.47 0.14 -17.33
CA ILE A 33 -28.78 -0.53 -17.41
C ILE A 33 -29.09 -1.28 -16.11
N ALA A 34 -28.15 -2.07 -15.60
CA ALA A 34 -28.32 -2.85 -14.38
C ALA A 34 -28.59 -1.96 -13.15
N THR A 35 -27.77 -0.92 -12.97
CA THR A 35 -27.89 0.02 -11.84
C THR A 35 -29.17 0.84 -11.91
N SER A 36 -29.58 1.31 -13.09
CA SER A 36 -30.85 2.03 -13.26
C SER A 36 -32.06 1.17 -12.88
N ARG A 37 -32.07 -0.11 -13.28
CA ARG A 37 -33.15 -1.05 -12.93
C ARG A 37 -33.20 -1.34 -11.42
N LEU A 38 -32.04 -1.45 -10.78
CA LEU A 38 -31.95 -1.67 -9.33
C LEU A 38 -32.35 -0.42 -8.52
N GLN A 39 -31.99 0.78 -8.99
CA GLN A 39 -32.46 2.04 -8.40
C GLN A 39 -33.98 2.15 -8.47
N ALA A 40 -34.60 1.82 -9.61
CA ALA A 40 -36.05 1.87 -9.80
C ALA A 40 -36.83 0.93 -8.87
N THR A 41 -36.19 -0.14 -8.36
CA THR A 41 -36.81 -1.13 -7.47
C THR A 41 -36.44 -0.94 -6.00
N GLY A 42 -35.65 0.09 -5.64
CA GLY A 42 -35.15 0.30 -4.28
C GLY A 42 -34.16 -0.78 -3.82
N ALA A 43 -33.58 -1.55 -4.74
CA ALA A 43 -32.76 -2.71 -4.40
C ALA A 43 -31.49 -2.36 -3.59
N PHE A 44 -31.01 -1.12 -3.67
CA PHE A 44 -29.86 -0.62 -2.91
C PHE A 44 -30.16 -0.34 -1.43
N GLU A 45 -31.43 -0.39 -1.02
CA GLU A 45 -31.84 -0.20 0.38
C GLU A 45 -31.81 -1.53 1.17
N HIS A 46 -31.65 -2.67 0.47
CA HIS A 46 -31.61 -3.99 1.07
C HIS A 46 -30.17 -4.45 1.41
N PRO A 47 -29.99 -5.29 2.44
CA PRO A 47 -28.67 -5.77 2.85
C PRO A 47 -27.99 -6.69 1.80
N ASP A 48 -28.77 -7.28 0.90
CA ASP A 48 -28.32 -8.15 -0.19
C ASP A 48 -28.07 -7.37 -1.50
N TRP A 49 -27.97 -6.03 -1.45
CA TRP A 49 -27.84 -5.18 -2.64
C TRP A 49 -26.67 -5.61 -3.55
N LEU A 50 -25.57 -6.09 -2.98
CA LEU A 50 -24.38 -6.50 -3.73
C LEU A 50 -24.63 -7.80 -4.50
N ALA A 51 -25.37 -8.75 -3.91
CA ALA A 51 -25.81 -9.97 -4.59
C ALA A 51 -26.77 -9.65 -5.74
N ARG A 52 -27.71 -8.72 -5.52
CA ARG A 52 -28.64 -8.23 -6.56
C ARG A 52 -27.91 -7.49 -7.69
N LEU A 53 -26.91 -6.68 -7.35
CA LEU A 53 -26.06 -5.99 -8.32
C LEU A 53 -25.29 -6.98 -9.19
N ALA A 54 -24.63 -7.96 -8.58
CA ALA A 54 -23.90 -8.99 -9.31
C ALA A 54 -24.81 -9.76 -10.26
N GLY A 55 -25.99 -10.20 -9.79
CA GLY A 55 -26.97 -10.89 -10.62
C GLY A 55 -27.46 -10.04 -11.80
N ALA A 56 -27.81 -8.78 -11.56
CA ALA A 56 -28.28 -7.87 -12.61
C ALA A 56 -27.19 -7.59 -13.67
N VAL A 57 -25.95 -7.36 -13.24
CA VAL A 57 -24.84 -7.10 -14.15
C VAL A 57 -24.50 -8.33 -14.99
N VAL A 58 -24.52 -9.53 -14.39
CA VAL A 58 -24.33 -10.78 -15.15
C VAL A 58 -25.45 -10.97 -16.17
N ALA A 59 -26.70 -10.72 -15.79
CA ALA A 59 -27.84 -10.85 -16.70
C ALA A 59 -27.72 -9.92 -17.92
N GLU A 60 -27.31 -8.65 -17.71
CA GLU A 60 -27.07 -7.70 -18.81
C GLU A 60 -25.85 -8.09 -19.66
N SER A 61 -24.81 -8.68 -19.05
CA SER A 61 -23.56 -9.04 -19.73
C SER A 61 -23.61 -10.38 -20.48
N VAL A 62 -24.63 -11.20 -20.22
CA VAL A 62 -24.81 -12.54 -20.82
C VAL A 62 -26.04 -12.61 -21.73
N GLY A 63 -26.92 -11.60 -21.68
CA GLY A 63 -28.11 -11.51 -22.53
C GLY A 63 -27.81 -11.33 -24.03
N PRO A 64 -28.84 -11.44 -24.90
CA PRO A 64 -28.69 -11.40 -26.35
C PRO A 64 -28.06 -10.11 -26.90
N ALA A 65 -28.12 -9.00 -26.14
CA ALA A 65 -27.44 -7.75 -26.48
C ALA A 65 -25.90 -7.85 -26.43
N ALA A 66 -25.34 -8.75 -25.62
CA ALA A 66 -23.90 -8.95 -25.48
C ALA A 66 -23.28 -9.85 -26.58
N ALA A 67 -24.11 -10.57 -27.34
CA ALA A 67 -23.66 -11.53 -28.36
C ALA A 67 -23.15 -10.86 -29.66
N GLY A 68 -23.42 -9.56 -29.86
CA GLY A 68 -23.00 -8.81 -31.05
C GLY A 68 -21.69 -8.03 -30.90
N VAL A 69 -21.05 -8.05 -29.72
CA VAL A 69 -19.83 -7.28 -29.45
C VAL A 69 -18.62 -8.17 -29.72
N SER A 70 -17.93 -7.91 -30.83
CA SER A 70 -16.60 -8.48 -31.11
C SER A 70 -15.56 -7.39 -30.86
N PRO A 71 -14.60 -7.56 -29.93
CA PRO A 71 -13.60 -6.55 -29.67
C PRO A 71 -12.65 -6.41 -30.87
N ALA A 72 -12.38 -5.19 -31.30
CA ALA A 72 -11.51 -4.93 -32.45
C ALA A 72 -10.03 -5.27 -32.21
N ASP A 73 -9.60 -5.44 -30.94
CA ASP A 73 -8.19 -5.59 -30.54
C ASP A 73 -7.95 -6.60 -29.37
N SER A 74 -8.83 -7.59 -29.15
CA SER A 74 -8.66 -8.54 -28.03
C SER A 74 -7.61 -9.62 -28.28
N ASP A 75 -6.81 -9.94 -27.24
CA ASP A 75 -6.03 -11.19 -27.15
C ASP A 75 -6.95 -12.39 -27.45
N PRO A 76 -6.66 -13.20 -28.49
CA PRO A 76 -7.49 -14.34 -28.88
C PRO A 76 -7.68 -15.36 -27.75
N THR A 77 -6.74 -15.40 -26.79
CA THR A 77 -6.80 -16.30 -25.64
C THR A 77 -7.81 -15.84 -24.59
N GLY A 78 -7.80 -14.54 -24.25
CA GLY A 78 -8.75 -13.94 -23.31
C GLY A 78 -10.19 -13.92 -23.84
N GLU A 79 -10.39 -13.66 -25.13
CA GLU A 79 -11.75 -13.64 -25.70
C GLU A 79 -12.40 -15.03 -25.75
N GLY A 80 -11.63 -16.08 -26.07
CA GLY A 80 -12.11 -17.45 -25.98
C GLY A 80 -12.57 -17.83 -24.57
N LEU A 81 -11.84 -17.38 -23.54
CA LEU A 81 -12.20 -17.59 -22.14
C LEU A 81 -13.48 -16.83 -21.75
N ARG A 82 -13.64 -15.58 -22.21
CA ARG A 82 -14.86 -14.77 -21.99
C ARG A 82 -16.08 -15.41 -22.63
N VAL A 83 -15.98 -15.88 -23.87
CA VAL A 83 -17.09 -16.56 -24.56
C VAL A 83 -17.49 -17.84 -23.82
N ALA A 84 -16.51 -18.65 -23.40
CA ALA A 84 -16.78 -19.87 -22.64
C ALA A 84 -17.45 -19.57 -21.28
N LEU A 85 -16.97 -18.54 -20.57
CA LEU A 85 -17.54 -18.09 -19.31
C LEU A 85 -18.97 -17.58 -19.47
N ARG A 86 -19.23 -16.70 -20.45
CA ARG A 86 -20.59 -16.20 -20.77
C ARG A 86 -21.56 -17.34 -21.08
N ARG A 87 -21.12 -18.34 -21.85
CA ARG A 87 -21.94 -19.53 -22.15
C ARG A 87 -22.27 -20.34 -20.90
N ARG A 88 -21.30 -20.58 -20.02
CA ARG A 88 -21.53 -21.30 -18.75
C ARG A 88 -22.46 -20.52 -17.83
N LEU A 89 -22.29 -19.20 -17.73
CA LEU A 89 -23.18 -18.32 -16.97
C LEU A 89 -24.60 -18.33 -17.55
N ALA A 90 -24.77 -18.34 -18.87
CA ALA A 90 -26.07 -18.40 -19.52
C ALA A 90 -26.86 -19.67 -19.13
N SER A 91 -26.17 -20.79 -18.92
CA SER A 91 -26.78 -22.06 -18.49
C SER A 91 -26.89 -22.25 -16.97
N ALA A 92 -26.22 -21.40 -16.18
CA ALA A 92 -26.22 -21.50 -14.72
C ALA A 92 -27.49 -20.91 -14.10
N SER A 93 -27.86 -21.40 -12.92
CA SER A 93 -28.91 -20.82 -12.09
C SER A 93 -28.54 -19.42 -11.60
N ASP A 94 -29.53 -18.62 -11.21
CA ASP A 94 -29.28 -17.26 -10.73
C ASP A 94 -28.41 -17.24 -9.46
N GLU A 95 -28.54 -18.24 -8.58
CA GLU A 95 -27.71 -18.35 -7.38
C GLU A 95 -26.25 -18.70 -7.72
N GLU A 96 -26.02 -19.61 -8.66
CA GLU A 96 -24.67 -19.94 -9.14
C GLU A 96 -24.01 -18.73 -9.82
N ARG A 97 -24.78 -17.99 -10.64
CA ARG A 97 -24.30 -16.75 -11.30
C ARG A 97 -23.83 -15.73 -10.28
N VAL A 98 -24.63 -15.49 -9.24
CA VAL A 98 -24.32 -14.52 -8.20
C VAL A 98 -23.09 -14.96 -7.39
N ALA A 99 -23.06 -16.21 -6.92
CA ALA A 99 -21.94 -16.74 -6.15
C ALA A 99 -20.63 -16.67 -6.94
N ALA A 100 -20.65 -17.11 -8.21
CA ALA A 100 -19.49 -17.10 -9.07
C ALA A 100 -19.04 -15.69 -9.46
N ALA A 101 -19.97 -14.77 -9.70
CA ALA A 101 -19.63 -13.38 -10.00
C ALA A 101 -18.97 -12.69 -8.80
N LEU A 102 -19.49 -12.89 -7.59
CA LEU A 102 -18.91 -12.31 -6.38
C LEU A 102 -17.54 -12.93 -6.05
N HIS A 103 -17.42 -14.26 -6.14
CA HIS A 103 -16.18 -14.95 -5.75
C HIS A 103 -15.08 -14.88 -6.82
N HIS A 104 -15.39 -15.28 -8.06
CA HIS A 104 -14.39 -15.45 -9.12
C HIS A 104 -14.14 -14.17 -9.94
N LEU A 105 -15.15 -13.31 -10.10
CA LEU A 105 -15.03 -12.08 -10.91
C LEU A 105 -14.73 -10.83 -10.07
N ALA A 106 -15.48 -10.63 -8.97
CA ALA A 106 -15.28 -9.50 -8.06
C ALA A 106 -14.22 -9.78 -6.98
N GLY A 107 -13.98 -11.06 -6.67
CA GLY A 107 -12.85 -11.49 -5.86
C GLY A 107 -13.10 -11.61 -4.36
N TYR A 108 -14.37 -11.65 -3.94
CA TYR A 108 -14.75 -11.74 -2.54
C TYR A 108 -14.43 -13.12 -1.92
N PRO A 109 -13.96 -13.17 -0.66
CA PRO A 109 -13.85 -14.40 0.12
C PRO A 109 -15.19 -15.13 0.29
N ILE A 110 -15.17 -16.46 0.42
CA ILE A 110 -16.39 -17.27 0.36
C ILE A 110 -17.33 -17.06 1.55
N ASP A 111 -16.77 -16.72 2.71
CA ASP A 111 -17.46 -16.29 3.92
C ASP A 111 -18.23 -14.96 3.70
N GLN A 112 -17.64 -14.02 2.97
CA GLN A 112 -18.32 -12.77 2.62
C GLN A 112 -19.42 -13.01 1.58
N VAL A 113 -19.16 -13.83 0.56
CA VAL A 113 -20.16 -14.23 -0.44
C VAL A 113 -21.36 -14.90 0.24
N ALA A 114 -21.11 -15.80 1.18
CA ALA A 114 -22.15 -16.42 2.00
C ALA A 114 -22.97 -15.38 2.77
N GLY A 115 -22.30 -14.38 3.38
CA GLY A 115 -22.96 -13.25 4.04
C GLY A 115 -23.85 -12.44 3.09
N PHE A 116 -23.36 -12.09 1.89
CA PHE A 116 -24.12 -11.31 0.91
C PHE A 116 -25.33 -12.06 0.34
N MET A 117 -25.25 -13.39 0.27
CA MET A 117 -26.31 -14.25 -0.26
C MET A 117 -27.26 -14.77 0.82
N GLY A 118 -26.97 -14.52 2.11
CA GLY A 118 -27.73 -15.11 3.22
C GLY A 118 -27.64 -16.64 3.25
N ARG A 119 -26.47 -17.19 2.93
CA ARG A 119 -26.18 -18.63 2.83
C ARG A 119 -25.09 -19.05 3.82
N THR A 120 -24.86 -20.36 3.95
CA THR A 120 -23.68 -20.87 4.67
C THR A 120 -22.43 -20.80 3.78
N PRO A 121 -21.20 -20.71 4.35
CA PRO A 121 -19.97 -20.74 3.57
C PRO A 121 -19.85 -21.99 2.67
N GLN A 122 -20.32 -23.14 3.15
CA GLN A 122 -20.31 -24.40 2.39
C GLN A 122 -21.26 -24.38 1.19
N ASP A 123 -22.44 -23.76 1.35
CA ASP A 123 -23.38 -23.62 0.24
C ASP A 123 -22.90 -22.58 -0.78
N ALA A 124 -22.32 -21.47 -0.32
CA ALA A 124 -21.70 -20.47 -1.19
C ALA A 124 -20.54 -21.05 -1.99
N ASP A 125 -19.67 -21.85 -1.36
CA ASP A 125 -18.57 -22.56 -2.02
C ASP A 125 -19.08 -23.51 -3.11
N ARG A 126 -20.10 -24.31 -2.78
CA ARG A 126 -20.73 -25.22 -3.75
C ARG A 126 -21.30 -24.48 -4.95
N LEU A 127 -21.98 -23.36 -4.73
CA LEU A 127 -22.56 -22.52 -5.80
C LEU A 127 -21.48 -21.86 -6.66
N ALA A 128 -20.41 -21.33 -6.05
CA ALA A 128 -19.30 -20.72 -6.77
C ALA A 128 -18.46 -21.75 -7.54
N ALA A 129 -18.32 -22.97 -7.03
CA ALA A 129 -17.56 -24.05 -7.65
C ALA A 129 -18.15 -24.50 -9.00
N ALA A 130 -19.47 -24.39 -9.20
CA ALA A 130 -20.14 -24.71 -10.46
C ALA A 130 -19.57 -23.94 -11.67
N LEU A 131 -19.02 -22.76 -11.41
CA LEU A 131 -18.44 -21.85 -12.41
C LEU A 131 -16.96 -21.56 -12.13
N ALA A 132 -16.26 -22.43 -11.40
CA ALA A 132 -14.83 -22.27 -11.13
C ALA A 132 -14.01 -22.12 -12.43
N PRO A 133 -12.95 -21.31 -12.40
CA PRO A 133 -12.03 -21.21 -13.51
C PRO A 133 -11.26 -22.53 -13.70
N PRO A 134 -10.81 -22.84 -14.93
CA PRO A 134 -9.93 -23.97 -15.16
C PRO A 134 -8.63 -23.89 -14.34
N PRO A 135 -7.96 -25.02 -14.04
CA PRO A 135 -6.68 -25.02 -13.33
C PRO A 135 -5.65 -24.11 -14.00
N GLY A 136 -4.99 -23.25 -13.21
CA GLY A 136 -3.97 -22.31 -13.70
C GLY A 136 -4.52 -21.09 -14.43
N ILE A 137 -5.83 -20.87 -14.41
CA ILE A 137 -6.49 -19.68 -14.97
C ILE A 137 -7.23 -18.96 -13.84
N SER A 138 -7.18 -17.63 -13.85
CA SER A 138 -7.99 -16.79 -12.98
C SER A 138 -8.84 -15.85 -13.82
N TYR A 139 -10.16 -15.87 -13.64
CA TYR A 139 -11.02 -14.88 -14.31
C TYR A 139 -10.71 -13.44 -13.86
N ARG A 140 -9.96 -13.25 -12.77
CA ARG A 140 -9.51 -11.93 -12.33
C ARG A 140 -8.58 -11.28 -13.35
N GLU A 141 -7.82 -12.07 -14.11
CA GLU A 141 -6.89 -11.64 -15.17
C GLU A 141 -7.63 -11.12 -16.41
N LEU A 142 -8.93 -11.39 -16.56
CA LEU A 142 -9.76 -10.84 -17.64
C LEU A 142 -10.17 -9.38 -17.41
N GLY A 143 -9.75 -8.78 -16.30
CA GLY A 143 -10.09 -7.40 -15.92
C GLY A 143 -9.50 -6.34 -16.86
N ASP A 144 -9.92 -5.10 -16.67
CA ASP A 144 -9.49 -3.97 -17.50
C ASP A 144 -7.99 -3.73 -17.36
N PRO A 145 -7.18 -3.88 -18.43
CA PRO A 145 -5.74 -3.72 -18.36
C PRO A 145 -5.29 -2.35 -17.83
N GLU A 146 -6.11 -1.29 -17.94
CA GLU A 146 -5.81 0.00 -17.30
C GLU A 146 -6.04 0.01 -15.79
N LEU A 147 -6.91 -0.86 -15.28
CA LEU A 147 -7.20 -0.98 -13.85
C LEU A 147 -6.38 -2.08 -13.17
N ILE A 148 -6.11 -3.18 -13.87
CA ILE A 148 -5.39 -4.35 -13.32
C ILE A 148 -3.93 -4.47 -13.80
N GLY A 149 -3.52 -3.66 -14.79
CA GLY A 149 -2.22 -3.79 -15.48
C GLY A 149 -2.30 -4.79 -16.65
N ALA A 150 -1.53 -4.56 -17.71
CA ALA A 150 -1.42 -5.53 -18.80
C ALA A 150 -0.81 -6.84 -18.28
N GLY A 151 -1.52 -7.95 -18.44
CA GLY A 151 -1.01 -9.28 -18.10
C GLY A 151 0.26 -9.63 -18.90
N PRO A 152 1.08 -10.59 -18.43
CA PRO A 152 2.28 -11.00 -19.14
C PRO A 152 1.90 -11.59 -20.51
N SER A 153 2.30 -10.91 -21.60
CA SER A 153 2.19 -11.43 -22.95
C SER A 153 3.02 -12.72 -23.06
N ARG A 154 2.38 -13.89 -23.06
CA ARG A 154 3.08 -15.14 -23.43
C ARG A 154 3.51 -15.02 -24.89
N PRO A 155 4.80 -15.19 -25.22
CA PRO A 155 5.25 -15.14 -26.60
C PRO A 155 4.76 -16.39 -27.34
N THR A 156 3.68 -16.26 -28.09
CA THR A 156 3.31 -17.24 -29.12
C THR A 156 4.22 -17.02 -30.33
N ARG A 157 5.30 -17.79 -30.43
CA ARG A 157 5.99 -17.97 -31.72
C ARG A 157 5.06 -18.79 -32.62
N PRO A 158 4.82 -18.28 -33.83
CA PRO A 158 5.29 -19.05 -34.98
C PRO A 158 6.19 -18.19 -35.85
N LEU A 159 7.31 -18.78 -36.27
CA LEU A 159 8.15 -18.26 -37.36
C LEU A 159 7.32 -18.34 -38.65
N ILE A 160 6.87 -17.20 -39.16
CA ILE A 160 6.35 -17.07 -40.52
C ILE A 160 7.28 -16.11 -41.26
N PRO A 161 7.86 -16.49 -42.41
CA PRO A 161 8.71 -15.59 -43.18
C PRO A 161 7.87 -14.44 -43.74
N LEU A 162 8.17 -13.21 -43.29
CA LEU A 162 7.53 -11.98 -43.75
C LEU A 162 7.90 -11.70 -45.20
N ARG A 163 6.91 -11.63 -46.08
CA ARG A 163 7.07 -11.11 -47.44
C ARG A 163 7.19 -9.59 -47.39
N LEU A 164 8.00 -9.02 -48.29
CA LEU A 164 8.34 -7.58 -48.39
C LEU A 164 7.10 -6.65 -48.41
N SER A 165 5.95 -7.15 -48.85
CA SER A 165 4.67 -6.41 -48.90
C SER A 165 4.12 -6.06 -47.51
N THR A 166 4.40 -6.86 -46.48
CA THR A 166 3.89 -6.63 -45.13
C THR A 166 4.63 -5.49 -44.44
N VAL A 167 5.93 -5.32 -44.73
CA VAL A 167 6.78 -4.25 -44.21
C VAL A 167 6.37 -2.89 -44.78
N LEU A 168 6.08 -2.84 -46.09
CA LEU A 168 5.61 -1.61 -46.74
C LEU A 168 4.23 -1.18 -46.23
N SER A 169 3.36 -2.14 -45.91
CA SER A 169 2.02 -1.86 -45.36
C SER A 169 2.10 -1.36 -43.92
N THR A 170 2.98 -1.92 -43.07
CA THR A 170 3.18 -1.43 -41.70
C THR A 170 3.79 -0.02 -41.66
N ILE A 171 4.71 0.30 -42.57
CA ILE A 171 5.30 1.65 -42.66
C ILE A 171 4.24 2.69 -43.08
N ALA A 172 3.36 2.35 -44.03
CA ALA A 172 2.27 3.24 -44.46
C ALA A 172 1.25 3.49 -43.33
N VAL A 173 0.91 2.46 -42.55
CA VAL A 173 0.00 2.58 -41.40
C VAL A 173 0.65 3.39 -40.28
N LEU A 174 1.94 3.18 -39.98
CA LEU A 174 2.69 3.97 -38.99
C LEU A 174 2.78 5.44 -39.38
N ALA A 175 2.97 5.75 -40.67
CA ALA A 175 2.99 7.12 -41.17
C ALA A 175 1.62 7.82 -41.04
N LEU A 176 0.52 7.09 -41.26
CA LEU A 176 -0.85 7.59 -41.06
C LEU A 176 -1.18 7.82 -39.58
N VAL A 177 -0.72 6.93 -38.68
CA VAL A 177 -0.90 7.05 -37.23
C VAL A 177 -0.06 8.20 -36.65
N PHE A 178 1.16 8.42 -37.15
CA PHE A 178 1.98 9.58 -36.79
C PHE A 178 1.43 10.91 -37.34
N GLY A 179 0.75 10.87 -38.49
CA GLY A 179 0.04 12.04 -39.05
C GLY A 179 -1.18 12.43 -38.22
N ALA A 180 -1.96 11.46 -37.76
CA ALA A 180 -3.19 11.71 -36.98
C ALA A 180 -2.92 12.16 -35.53
N SER A 181 -1.80 11.75 -34.94
CA SER A 181 -1.42 12.11 -33.56
C SER A 181 -0.94 13.56 -33.38
N ARG A 182 -0.81 14.33 -34.47
CA ARG A 182 -0.52 15.77 -34.42
C ARG A 182 -1.76 16.68 -34.43
N CYS A 183 -2.98 16.12 -34.44
CA CYS A 183 -4.23 16.89 -34.51
C CYS A 183 -5.13 16.79 -33.28
N VAL A 184 -4.67 16.22 -32.17
CA VAL A 184 -5.46 16.12 -30.92
C VAL A 184 -4.91 17.11 -29.90
N GLY A 185 -5.72 18.10 -29.52
CA GLY A 185 -5.41 19.12 -28.53
C GLY A 185 -5.15 18.56 -27.11
N PRO A 186 -4.74 19.43 -26.16
CA PRO A 186 -4.33 18.99 -24.83
C PRO A 186 -5.47 18.31 -24.07
N ARG A 187 -5.16 17.15 -23.48
CA ARG A 187 -6.07 16.37 -22.62
C ARG A 187 -6.53 17.20 -21.40
N PRO A 188 -7.77 17.04 -20.93
CA PRO A 188 -8.26 17.73 -19.74
C PRO A 188 -7.44 17.33 -18.50
N ARG A 189 -6.99 18.34 -17.74
CA ARG A 189 -6.40 18.15 -16.42
C ARG A 189 -7.54 17.94 -15.42
N LEU A 190 -7.43 16.92 -14.58
CA LEU A 190 -8.25 16.79 -13.37
C LEU A 190 -8.02 18.05 -12.51
N GLY A 191 -9.10 18.62 -11.97
CA GLY A 191 -9.06 19.83 -11.15
C GLY A 191 -8.21 19.65 -9.88
N PRO A 192 -7.78 20.76 -9.24
CA PRO A 192 -6.92 20.70 -8.07
C PRO A 192 -7.63 20.00 -6.90
N ALA A 193 -6.86 19.20 -6.16
CA ALA A 193 -7.29 18.64 -4.88
C ALA A 193 -7.66 19.78 -3.91
N PRO A 194 -8.67 19.59 -3.03
CA PRO A 194 -9.07 20.62 -2.08
C PRO A 194 -7.90 21.05 -1.17
N GLU A 195 -7.77 22.35 -0.96
CA GLU A 195 -6.75 22.98 -0.10
C GLU A 195 -6.89 22.49 1.35
N ARG A 196 -6.21 21.40 1.68
CA ARG A 196 -5.76 21.15 3.05
C ARG A 196 -4.45 21.93 3.21
N ALA A 197 -4.28 22.63 4.33
CA ALA A 197 -3.07 23.40 4.61
C ALA A 197 -1.82 22.56 4.24
N PRO A 198 -0.92 23.08 3.39
CA PRO A 198 0.17 22.27 2.88
C PRO A 198 1.11 21.91 4.03
N VAL A 199 1.21 20.61 4.31
CA VAL A 199 2.21 20.04 5.20
C VAL A 199 3.56 20.18 4.50
N VAL A 200 4.41 21.09 4.98
CA VAL A 200 5.75 21.28 4.44
C VAL A 200 6.64 20.15 4.91
N VAL A 201 7.33 19.51 3.98
CA VAL A 201 8.30 18.46 4.24
C VAL A 201 9.69 19.01 4.00
N SER A 202 10.52 19.03 5.04
CA SER A 202 11.89 19.56 5.00
C SER A 202 12.70 19.07 6.20
N ARG A 203 14.02 19.05 6.06
CA ARG A 203 14.95 18.79 7.16
C ARG A 203 14.82 19.79 8.32
N ASP A 204 14.48 21.04 7.98
CA ASP A 204 14.54 22.19 8.91
C ASP A 204 13.20 22.47 9.63
N VAL A 205 12.27 21.52 9.61
CA VAL A 205 10.98 21.66 10.31
C VAL A 205 11.20 21.84 11.83
N ALA A 206 10.52 22.81 12.43
CA ALA A 206 10.58 22.99 13.89
C ALA A 206 10.08 21.74 14.62
N SER A 207 10.76 21.35 15.71
CA SER A 207 10.35 20.18 16.48
C SER A 207 9.02 20.41 17.19
N ARG A 208 8.24 19.35 17.34
CA ARG A 208 6.99 19.35 18.10
C ARG A 208 7.00 18.21 19.10
N GLY A 209 7.21 18.55 20.37
CA GLY A 209 7.25 17.58 21.46
C GLY A 209 5.95 16.78 21.62
N SER A 210 6.09 15.51 22.00
CA SER A 210 5.04 14.65 22.50
C SER A 210 4.68 15.01 23.95
N VAL A 211 3.64 14.37 24.49
CA VAL A 211 3.26 14.55 25.90
C VAL A 211 4.36 14.08 26.86
N GLY A 212 5.19 13.11 26.46
CA GLY A 212 6.33 12.66 27.26
C GLY A 212 7.41 13.72 27.47
N CYS A 213 7.39 14.85 26.74
CA CYS A 213 8.30 15.96 26.99
C CYS A 213 8.08 16.69 28.31
N SER A 214 6.95 16.47 28.99
CA SER A 214 6.74 16.97 30.35
C SER A 214 7.35 16.08 31.44
N LEU A 215 7.87 14.90 31.07
CA LEU A 215 8.51 13.97 32.00
C LEU A 215 10.02 14.24 32.07
N PRO A 216 10.70 13.81 33.15
CA PRO A 216 12.15 13.82 33.20
C PRO A 216 12.74 13.06 32.00
N PRO A 217 13.85 13.53 31.40
CA PRO A 217 14.50 12.83 30.30
C PRO A 217 14.87 11.41 30.70
N GLN A 218 14.60 10.44 29.82
CA GLN A 218 15.08 9.08 30.04
C GLN A 218 16.60 9.03 30.01
N ALA A 219 17.17 8.21 30.89
CA ALA A 219 18.61 7.99 30.90
C ALA A 219 19.06 7.31 29.59
N PRO A 220 20.26 7.62 29.08
CA PRO A 220 20.81 6.91 27.93
C PRO A 220 21.04 5.44 28.25
N GLY A 221 20.76 4.58 27.27
CA GLY A 221 20.89 3.15 27.44
C GLY A 221 19.91 2.36 26.60
N VAL A 222 19.95 1.04 26.80
CA VAL A 222 19.07 0.09 26.15
C VAL A 222 18.20 -0.56 27.22
N TYR A 223 16.90 -0.65 26.95
CA TYR A 223 15.88 -1.14 27.86
C TYR A 223 14.97 -2.15 27.16
N ALA A 224 14.60 -3.21 27.88
CA ALA A 224 13.44 -4.01 27.52
C ALA A 224 12.20 -3.33 28.12
N SER A 225 11.15 -3.16 27.32
CA SER A 225 9.92 -2.50 27.73
C SER A 225 8.70 -3.23 27.16
N THR A 226 7.52 -2.82 27.60
CA THR A 226 6.24 -3.39 27.16
C THR A 226 5.22 -2.29 26.89
N ALA A 227 4.39 -2.52 25.87
CA ALA A 227 3.25 -1.68 25.55
C ALA A 227 1.94 -2.45 25.73
N GLU A 228 0.97 -1.84 26.38
CA GLU A 228 -0.37 -2.40 26.51
C GLU A 228 -1.21 -1.98 25.29
N PRO A 229 -1.76 -2.93 24.50
CA PRO A 229 -2.70 -2.61 23.43
C PRO A 229 -3.94 -1.90 23.99
N THR A 230 -4.45 -0.89 23.29
CA THR A 230 -5.72 -0.24 23.63
C THR A 230 -6.77 -0.56 22.58
N GLY A 231 -7.75 -1.43 22.90
CA GLY A 231 -8.82 -1.83 21.97
C GLY A 231 -9.39 -3.24 22.21
N ALA A 232 -10.54 -3.55 21.59
CA ALA A 232 -11.37 -4.75 21.82
C ALA A 232 -10.75 -6.10 21.43
N ALA A 233 -9.48 -6.13 21.00
CA ALA A 233 -8.72 -7.36 20.82
C ALA A 233 -7.93 -7.64 22.12
N GLU A 234 -8.64 -8.01 23.18
CA GLU A 234 -8.07 -8.53 24.46
C GLU A 234 -7.29 -9.85 24.30
N ALA A 235 -6.96 -10.27 23.08
CA ALA A 235 -6.39 -11.58 22.80
C ALA A 235 -4.85 -11.62 22.85
N GLY A 236 -4.16 -10.50 23.03
CA GLY A 236 -2.69 -10.45 23.09
C GLY A 236 -2.23 -9.63 24.29
N GLY A 237 -1.49 -10.25 25.20
CA GLY A 237 -0.89 -9.55 26.34
C GLY A 237 0.12 -8.48 25.94
N ALA A 238 0.76 -7.88 26.93
CA ALA A 238 1.76 -6.83 26.78
C ALA A 238 2.75 -7.09 25.62
N VAL A 239 2.88 -6.12 24.72
CA VAL A 239 3.74 -6.18 23.54
C VAL A 239 5.18 -5.84 23.94
N PRO A 240 6.13 -6.79 23.90
CA PRO A 240 7.51 -6.49 24.23
C PRO A 240 8.16 -5.66 23.12
N PHE A 241 8.96 -4.67 23.50
CA PHE A 241 9.81 -3.92 22.59
C PHE A 241 11.13 -3.56 23.25
N ARG A 242 12.15 -3.38 22.41
CA ARG A 242 13.46 -2.88 22.80
C ARG A 242 13.50 -1.38 22.58
N LEU A 243 13.91 -0.62 23.60
CA LEU A 243 14.08 0.83 23.54
C LEU A 243 15.56 1.17 23.69
N ALA A 244 16.11 1.93 22.75
CA ALA A 244 17.44 2.51 22.85
C ALA A 244 17.36 4.04 22.89
N VAL A 245 18.01 4.63 23.89
CA VAL A 245 18.04 6.08 24.16
C VAL A 245 19.46 6.59 23.94
N PRO A 246 19.66 7.61 23.08
CA PRO A 246 20.99 8.11 22.74
C PRO A 246 21.60 8.90 23.88
N VAL A 247 22.93 8.91 23.95
CA VAL A 247 23.67 9.80 24.85
C VAL A 247 23.42 11.25 24.40
N PRO A 248 23.12 12.19 25.32
CA PRO A 248 23.03 13.59 24.98
C PRO A 248 24.32 14.03 24.30
N ALA A 249 24.22 14.67 23.13
CA ALA A 249 25.37 15.31 22.53
C ALA A 249 25.93 16.32 23.56
N ALA A 250 27.24 16.26 23.81
CA ALA A 250 27.88 17.28 24.63
C ALA A 250 27.57 18.66 24.02
N PRO A 251 27.21 19.67 24.83
CA PRO A 251 27.01 21.00 24.29
C PRO A 251 28.27 21.42 23.54
N THR A 252 28.12 21.74 22.26
CA THR A 252 29.21 22.30 21.48
C THR A 252 29.61 23.60 22.17
N PRO A 253 30.87 23.78 22.60
CA PRO A 253 31.29 25.03 23.20
C PRO A 253 30.96 26.16 22.21
N PRO A 254 30.39 27.29 22.67
CA PRO A 254 30.09 28.39 21.78
C PRO A 254 31.37 28.77 21.05
N SER A 255 31.28 28.84 19.71
CA SER A 255 32.32 29.43 18.87
C SER A 255 32.58 30.82 19.42
N GLY A 256 33.73 30.99 20.08
CA GLY A 256 34.08 32.24 20.71
C GLY A 256 34.26 33.31 19.65
N ASP A 257 33.34 34.27 19.63
CA ASP A 257 33.55 35.67 19.29
C ASP A 257 32.29 36.43 19.72
N ASP A 258 32.17 36.66 21.03
CA ASP A 258 31.42 37.78 21.61
C ASP A 258 31.80 37.91 23.10
N GLN A 259 33.01 38.42 23.36
CA GLN A 259 33.31 39.04 24.64
C GLN A 259 32.76 40.47 24.64
N ALA A 260 31.70 40.72 25.41
CA ALA A 260 31.62 41.83 26.37
C ALA A 260 30.21 41.92 26.97
N GLY A 261 30.10 41.86 28.31
CA GLY A 261 28.91 42.42 28.98
C GLY A 261 28.51 41.80 30.32
N SER A 262 29.13 42.31 31.39
CA SER A 262 28.63 42.39 32.78
C SER A 262 28.24 41.11 33.52
N GLY A 263 29.03 40.82 34.55
CA GLY A 263 28.78 39.78 35.53
C GLY A 263 27.45 39.95 36.27
N ARG A 264 26.69 38.85 36.28
CA ARG A 264 25.74 38.51 37.33
C ARG A 264 26.06 37.09 37.76
N GLU A 265 26.47 36.96 39.01
CA GLU A 265 26.73 35.66 39.64
C GLU A 265 25.45 34.81 39.54
N PRO A 266 25.49 33.58 38.98
CA PRO A 266 24.30 32.75 38.90
C PRO A 266 23.90 32.28 40.29
N ASP A 267 22.63 32.48 40.63
CA ASP A 267 21.99 31.90 41.81
C ASP A 267 22.15 30.36 41.81
N PRO A 268 22.84 29.77 42.82
CA PRO A 268 23.15 28.34 42.85
C PRO A 268 21.95 27.45 43.20
N THR A 269 20.75 28.01 43.40
CA THR A 269 19.57 27.25 43.84
C THR A 269 18.47 27.10 42.78
N GLY A 270 18.70 27.61 41.57
CA GLY A 270 17.73 27.60 40.47
C GLY A 270 18.15 26.77 39.24
N VAL A 271 18.84 25.63 39.40
CA VAL A 271 19.04 24.71 38.27
C VAL A 271 17.75 23.93 38.07
N GLY A 272 16.78 24.56 37.39
CA GLY A 272 15.67 23.81 36.79
C GLY A 272 16.28 22.69 35.96
N ALA A 273 15.79 21.46 36.14
CA ALA A 273 16.22 20.33 35.34
C ALA A 273 16.16 20.73 33.85
N PRO A 274 17.22 20.44 33.05
CA PRO A 274 17.23 20.83 31.64
C PRO A 274 15.97 20.31 30.97
N ALA A 275 15.23 21.21 30.31
CA ALA A 275 14.00 20.86 29.62
C ALA A 275 14.26 19.71 28.64
N ALA A 276 13.38 18.71 28.62
CA ALA A 276 13.52 17.58 27.72
C ALA A 276 13.46 18.09 26.26
N VAL A 277 14.50 17.77 25.48
CA VAL A 277 14.58 18.15 24.07
C VAL A 277 13.88 17.08 23.23
N PRO A 278 12.86 17.42 22.41
CA PRO A 278 12.21 16.47 21.52
C PRO A 278 13.21 15.82 20.57
N ARG A 279 13.19 14.49 20.49
CA ARG A 279 14.06 13.71 19.61
C ARG A 279 13.26 12.98 18.53
N PRO A 280 13.81 12.80 17.31
CA PRO A 280 13.21 11.92 16.33
C PRO A 280 12.98 10.52 16.90
N LEU A 281 11.96 9.83 16.42
CA LEU A 281 11.67 8.45 16.79
C LEU A 281 11.76 7.55 15.55
N LEU A 282 12.64 6.56 15.62
CA LEU A 282 12.73 5.47 14.66
C LEU A 282 12.13 4.20 15.26
N VAL A 283 11.04 3.72 14.68
CA VAL A 283 10.44 2.43 15.03
C VAL A 283 10.86 1.39 14.01
N ALA A 284 11.72 0.45 14.41
CA ALA A 284 12.19 -0.67 13.61
C ALA A 284 11.30 -1.89 13.85
N VAL A 285 10.62 -2.39 12.81
CA VAL A 285 9.73 -3.55 12.88
C VAL A 285 10.43 -4.73 12.21
N ALA A 286 10.74 -5.74 13.02
CA ALA A 286 11.41 -6.94 12.55
C ALA A 286 10.51 -7.78 11.64
N ASP A 287 11.13 -8.65 10.84
CA ASP A 287 10.42 -9.62 10.02
C ASP A 287 9.97 -10.86 10.83
N ALA A 288 9.24 -11.77 10.18
CA ALA A 288 8.80 -13.04 10.73
C ALA A 288 9.97 -13.82 11.34
N ASP A 289 9.71 -14.46 12.48
CA ASP A 289 10.65 -15.28 13.24
C ASP A 289 11.93 -14.57 13.73
N SER A 290 12.02 -13.24 13.56
CA SER A 290 13.11 -12.42 14.07
C SER A 290 12.81 -11.90 15.48
N THR A 291 13.84 -11.82 16.32
CA THR A 291 13.74 -11.18 17.64
C THR A 291 14.09 -9.70 17.53
N ALA A 292 13.65 -8.88 18.49
CA ALA A 292 13.98 -7.46 18.50
C ALA A 292 15.50 -7.23 18.60
N ASP A 293 16.19 -8.01 19.42
CA ASP A 293 17.66 -7.95 19.54
C ASP A 293 18.35 -8.42 18.25
N GLY A 294 17.83 -9.49 17.64
CA GLY A 294 18.35 -10.03 16.39
C GLY A 294 18.25 -9.00 15.26
N PHE A 295 17.09 -8.37 15.09
CA PHE A 295 16.88 -7.36 14.07
C PHE A 295 17.64 -6.06 14.35
N ALA A 296 17.71 -5.60 15.60
CA ALA A 296 18.51 -4.43 15.96
C ALA A 296 19.99 -4.61 15.59
N THR A 297 20.52 -5.81 15.86
CA THR A 297 21.91 -6.16 15.56
C THR A 297 22.14 -6.34 14.05
N SER A 298 21.29 -7.09 13.36
CA SER A 298 21.51 -7.42 11.95
C SER A 298 21.24 -6.26 11.00
N SER A 299 20.28 -5.39 11.31
CA SER A 299 19.99 -4.20 10.51
C SER A 299 21.00 -3.07 10.75
N GLY A 300 21.53 -2.95 11.97
CA GLY A 300 22.34 -1.79 12.37
C GLY A 300 21.54 -0.48 12.50
N LEU A 301 20.20 -0.53 12.40
CA LEU A 301 19.33 0.64 12.57
C LEU A 301 19.44 1.25 13.98
N GLU A 302 19.59 0.42 15.02
CA GLU A 302 19.75 0.91 16.39
C GLU A 302 21.01 1.74 16.55
N SER A 303 22.17 1.19 16.18
CA SER A 303 23.44 1.92 16.27
C SER A 303 23.42 3.20 15.44
N ALA A 304 22.99 3.12 14.18
CA ALA A 304 23.02 4.27 13.28
C ALA A 304 21.98 5.34 13.65
N GLY A 305 20.80 4.93 14.15
CA GLY A 305 19.79 5.85 14.68
C GLY A 305 20.27 6.58 15.93
N LEU A 306 20.92 5.87 16.86
CA LEU A 306 21.50 6.50 18.06
C LEU A 306 22.61 7.50 17.70
N GLU A 307 23.45 7.19 16.71
CA GLU A 307 24.45 8.11 16.17
C GLU A 307 23.81 9.35 15.52
N ALA A 308 22.65 9.19 14.88
CA ALA A 308 21.85 10.29 14.35
C ALA A 308 21.10 11.10 15.45
N GLY A 309 21.09 10.59 16.69
CA GLY A 309 20.44 11.21 17.84
C GLY A 309 18.98 10.83 18.05
N ASP A 310 18.50 9.80 17.35
CA ASP A 310 17.14 9.29 17.38
C ASP A 310 16.90 8.45 18.65
N LEU A 311 15.66 8.47 19.14
CA LEU A 311 15.14 7.39 19.96
C LEU A 311 14.86 6.20 19.03
N VAL A 312 15.37 5.01 19.35
CA VAL A 312 15.12 3.82 18.54
C VAL A 312 14.27 2.83 19.31
N VAL A 313 13.19 2.37 18.71
CA VAL A 313 12.32 1.33 19.26
C VAL A 313 12.28 0.17 18.28
N THR A 314 12.69 -1.03 18.72
CA THR A 314 12.66 -2.24 17.91
C THR A 314 11.56 -3.18 18.40
N VAL A 315 10.66 -3.57 17.50
CA VAL A 315 9.50 -4.43 17.77
C VAL A 315 9.64 -5.71 16.94
N ALA A 316 9.55 -6.86 17.60
CA ALA A 316 9.38 -8.15 16.94
C ALA A 316 7.89 -8.53 16.97
N PRO A 317 7.20 -8.60 15.82
CA PRO A 317 5.78 -8.88 15.80
C PRO A 317 5.49 -10.34 16.16
N VAL A 318 4.70 -10.55 17.23
CA VAL A 318 4.23 -11.89 17.63
C VAL A 318 3.21 -12.50 16.67
N ALA A 319 2.62 -11.69 15.79
CA ALA A 319 1.64 -12.08 14.79
C ALA A 319 2.01 -11.43 13.43
N TYR A 320 3.18 -11.78 12.90
CA TYR A 320 3.74 -11.20 11.68
C TYR A 320 2.77 -11.24 10.50
N GLY A 321 2.76 -10.18 9.70
CA GLY A 321 1.92 -10.10 8.51
C GLY A 321 0.42 -10.12 8.81
N THR A 322 -0.01 -9.62 9.97
CA THR A 322 -1.43 -9.56 10.37
C THR A 322 -1.82 -8.16 10.87
N VAL A 323 -3.12 -7.91 10.95
CA VAL A 323 -3.66 -6.69 11.57
C VAL A 323 -3.20 -6.55 13.04
N ALA A 324 -3.03 -7.65 13.76
CA ALA A 324 -2.57 -7.63 15.15
C ALA A 324 -1.13 -7.08 15.29
N ALA A 325 -0.24 -7.31 14.31
CA ALA A 325 1.08 -6.68 14.29
C ALA A 325 0.98 -5.16 14.14
N VAL A 326 0.01 -4.67 13.35
CA VAL A 326 -0.26 -3.23 13.21
C VAL A 326 -0.73 -2.65 14.55
N ASP A 327 -1.57 -3.38 15.29
CA ASP A 327 -2.07 -2.96 16.62
C ASP A 327 -0.93 -2.90 17.65
N ALA A 328 -0.05 -3.90 17.61
CA ALA A 328 1.11 -3.96 18.48
C ALA A 328 2.05 -2.75 18.26
N VAL A 329 2.37 -2.42 17.01
CA VAL A 329 3.22 -1.25 16.69
C VAL A 329 2.53 0.06 17.05
N ALA A 330 1.20 0.17 16.87
CA ALA A 330 0.45 1.34 17.30
C ALA A 330 0.50 1.53 18.84
N ALA A 331 0.36 0.45 19.61
CA ALA A 331 0.48 0.49 21.07
C ALA A 331 1.88 0.94 21.53
N VAL A 332 2.92 0.51 20.82
CA VAL A 332 4.30 0.93 21.06
C VAL A 332 4.50 2.42 20.75
N LEU A 333 3.97 2.92 19.62
CA LEU A 333 3.99 4.36 19.29
C LEU A 333 3.28 5.21 20.35
N ASP A 334 2.13 4.75 20.83
CA ASP A 334 1.36 5.38 21.90
C ASP A 334 2.16 5.43 23.21
N THR A 335 2.82 4.32 23.56
CA THR A 335 3.64 4.21 24.77
C THR A 335 4.88 5.10 24.69
N ALA A 336 5.61 5.06 23.57
CA ALA A 336 6.78 5.91 23.34
C ALA A 336 6.41 7.40 23.39
N SER A 337 5.31 7.81 22.73
CA SER A 337 4.85 9.20 22.75
C SER A 337 4.44 9.69 24.15
N ARG A 338 3.92 8.79 25.00
CA ARG A 338 3.54 9.10 26.37
C ARG A 338 4.72 9.18 27.33
N GLN A 339 5.73 8.35 27.15
CA GLN A 339 6.80 8.16 28.12
C GLN A 339 8.11 8.85 27.74
N LEU A 340 8.30 9.16 26.45
CA LEU A 340 9.53 9.74 25.91
C LEU A 340 9.23 11.10 25.30
N CYS A 341 10.23 11.99 25.32
CA CYS A 341 10.15 13.27 24.64
C CYS A 341 10.42 13.09 23.13
N VAL A 342 9.39 12.69 22.40
CA VAL A 342 9.43 12.42 20.96
C VAL A 342 9.10 13.69 20.19
N ASP A 343 9.84 13.95 19.12
CA ASP A 343 9.47 14.91 18.09
C ASP A 343 8.47 14.29 17.12
N ARG A 344 7.21 14.71 17.24
CA ARG A 344 6.08 14.21 16.46
C ARG A 344 6.16 14.56 14.97
N ASN A 345 7.01 15.51 14.60
CA ASN A 345 7.26 15.85 13.20
C ASN A 345 8.30 14.91 12.55
N ARG A 346 8.96 14.05 13.35
CA ARG A 346 10.08 13.18 12.96
C ARG A 346 9.89 11.75 13.48
N VAL A 347 8.74 11.16 13.19
CA VAL A 347 8.45 9.74 13.49
C VAL A 347 8.58 8.92 12.22
N THR A 348 9.51 7.97 12.23
CA THR A 348 9.78 7.04 11.14
C THR A 348 9.40 5.63 11.57
N VAL A 349 8.67 4.90 10.73
CA VAL A 349 8.43 3.47 10.92
C VAL A 349 9.10 2.71 9.78
N ALA A 350 10.07 1.86 10.11
CA ALA A 350 10.88 1.12 9.16
C ALA A 350 10.75 -0.39 9.41
N GLY A 351 10.72 -1.23 8.38
CA GLY A 351 10.68 -2.67 8.60
C GLY A 351 11.04 -3.53 7.39
N LEU A 352 11.45 -4.78 7.68
CA LEU A 352 11.77 -5.81 6.69
C LEU A 352 10.59 -6.76 6.52
N GLY A 353 10.28 -7.15 5.28
CA GLY A 353 9.33 -8.20 4.96
C GLY A 353 7.93 -7.95 5.53
N THR A 354 7.49 -8.81 6.44
CA THR A 354 6.24 -8.64 7.20
C THR A 354 6.27 -7.42 8.12
N GLY A 355 7.44 -6.99 8.59
CA GLY A 355 7.66 -5.72 9.26
C GLY A 355 7.46 -4.53 8.33
N GLY A 356 7.87 -4.63 7.06
CA GLY A 356 7.60 -3.62 6.02
C GLY A 356 6.10 -3.52 5.66
N GLN A 357 5.41 -4.66 5.59
CA GLN A 357 3.95 -4.72 5.49
C GLN A 357 3.28 -4.03 6.68
N THR A 358 3.77 -4.28 7.89
CA THR A 358 3.26 -3.68 9.11
C THR A 358 3.50 -2.16 9.12
N ALA A 359 4.70 -1.71 8.75
CA ALA A 359 5.06 -0.29 8.72
C ALA A 359 4.16 0.53 7.78
N THR A 360 3.91 0.00 6.58
CA THR A 360 3.00 0.62 5.60
C THR A 360 1.55 0.64 6.10
N ALA A 361 1.07 -0.45 6.69
CA ALA A 361 -0.27 -0.52 7.27
C ALA A 361 -0.46 0.43 8.49
N VAL A 362 0.56 0.59 9.34
CA VAL A 362 0.52 1.53 10.48
C VAL A 362 0.35 2.96 9.98
N ALA A 363 1.09 3.36 8.95
CA ALA A 363 0.96 4.70 8.39
C ALA A 363 -0.41 4.98 7.79
N CYS A 364 -1.03 4.00 7.12
CA CYS A 364 -2.40 4.13 6.63
C CYS A 364 -3.42 4.35 7.75
N ARG A 365 -3.18 3.78 8.93
CA ARG A 365 -4.10 3.88 10.07
C ARG A 365 -3.82 5.04 11.00
N ARG A 366 -2.56 5.48 11.09
CA ARG A 366 -2.10 6.56 11.98
C ARG A 366 -1.32 7.61 11.19
N PRO A 367 -1.87 8.16 10.08
CA PRO A 367 -1.14 9.10 9.24
C PRO A 367 -0.78 10.36 10.01
N ALA A 368 -1.53 10.78 11.03
CA ALA A 368 -1.22 11.93 11.87
C ALA A 368 -0.03 11.75 12.84
N GLU A 369 0.47 10.52 13.00
CA GLU A 369 1.59 10.22 13.90
C GLU A 369 2.87 9.85 13.15
N VAL A 370 2.77 9.17 12.02
CA VAL A 370 3.93 8.73 11.23
C VAL A 370 4.26 9.74 10.13
N ALA A 371 5.48 10.27 10.11
CA ALA A 371 5.96 11.18 9.06
C ALA A 371 6.57 10.44 7.87
N VAL A 372 7.30 9.37 8.15
CA VAL A 372 8.06 8.60 7.16
C VAL A 372 7.86 7.11 7.36
N VAL A 373 7.72 6.38 6.26
CA VAL A 373 7.77 4.92 6.23
C VAL A 373 8.94 4.46 5.39
N VAL A 374 9.67 3.45 5.88
CA VAL A 374 10.62 2.69 5.08
C VAL A 374 10.23 1.22 5.07
N ALA A 375 10.00 0.67 3.89
CA ALA A 375 9.56 -0.71 3.72
C ALA A 375 10.55 -1.47 2.84
N VAL A 376 11.28 -2.42 3.44
CA VAL A 376 12.28 -3.24 2.75
C VAL A 376 11.69 -4.63 2.52
N GLY A 377 11.68 -5.11 1.27
CA GLY A 377 11.26 -6.48 0.95
C GLY A 377 9.81 -6.81 1.31
N GLY A 378 8.92 -5.83 1.49
CA GLY A 378 7.52 -6.10 1.80
C GLY A 378 6.71 -4.85 2.09
N ALA A 379 5.49 -4.80 1.56
CA ALA A 379 4.54 -3.71 1.79
C ALA A 379 3.11 -4.23 1.75
N SER A 380 2.21 -3.58 2.50
CA SER A 380 0.78 -3.85 2.46
C SER A 380 0.03 -2.53 2.44
N MET A 381 -0.88 -2.39 1.48
CA MET A 381 -1.65 -1.16 1.33
C MET A 381 -3.12 -1.49 1.08
N SER A 382 -3.98 -0.99 1.97
CA SER A 382 -5.43 -1.00 1.75
C SER A 382 -5.81 0.01 0.68
N GLN A 383 -6.84 -0.30 -0.13
CA GLN A 383 -7.41 0.64 -1.09
C GLN A 383 -8.09 1.86 -0.43
N THR A 384 -8.42 1.74 0.85
CA THR A 384 -9.03 2.81 1.67
C THR A 384 -8.00 3.63 2.45
N CYS A 385 -6.70 3.47 2.16
CA CYS A 385 -5.64 4.19 2.84
C CYS A 385 -5.70 5.69 2.50
N GLU A 386 -6.03 6.51 3.51
CA GLU A 386 -5.96 7.96 3.42
C GLU A 386 -4.71 8.46 4.15
N LEU A 387 -3.83 9.17 3.44
CA LEU A 387 -2.60 9.73 3.99
C LEU A 387 -2.75 11.22 4.21
N SER A 388 -3.59 11.55 5.20
CA SER A 388 -3.82 12.92 5.62
C SER A 388 -3.54 13.07 7.11
N PRO A 389 -2.47 13.79 7.51
CA PRO A 389 -1.45 14.43 6.66
C PRO A 389 -0.63 13.45 5.84
N ALA A 390 0.03 13.95 4.78
CA ALA A 390 0.88 13.14 3.90
C ALA A 390 2.01 12.45 4.66
N VAL A 391 2.34 11.22 4.24
CA VAL A 391 3.40 10.38 4.80
C VAL A 391 4.35 10.00 3.67
N SER A 392 5.63 10.34 3.81
CA SER A 392 6.64 9.98 2.79
C SER A 392 6.98 8.49 2.90
N LEU A 393 7.18 7.84 1.76
CA LEU A 393 7.45 6.39 1.68
C LEU A 393 8.72 6.14 0.87
N LEU A 394 9.65 5.40 1.47
CA LEU A 394 10.74 4.72 0.77
C LEU A 394 10.46 3.22 0.76
N MET A 395 10.44 2.61 -0.42
CA MET A 395 10.46 1.16 -0.57
C MET A 395 11.78 0.73 -1.19
N ARG A 396 12.39 -0.32 -0.64
CA ARG A 396 13.55 -0.98 -1.22
C ARG A 396 13.27 -2.46 -1.40
N TRP A 397 13.61 -3.00 -2.57
CA TRP A 397 13.25 -4.38 -2.90
C TRP A 397 14.29 -5.01 -3.83
N ALA A 398 14.72 -6.22 -3.52
CA ALA A 398 15.50 -7.00 -4.47
C ALA A 398 14.57 -7.66 -5.51
N ALA A 399 14.95 -7.62 -6.78
CA ALA A 399 14.17 -8.24 -7.86
C ALA A 399 14.10 -9.77 -7.74
N ASP A 400 15.06 -10.38 -7.05
CA ASP A 400 15.18 -11.81 -6.79
C ASP A 400 14.65 -12.24 -5.42
N ASP A 401 13.88 -11.39 -4.73
CA ASP A 401 13.21 -11.75 -3.47
C ASP A 401 12.22 -12.91 -3.69
N GLN A 402 12.48 -14.05 -3.03
CA GLN A 402 11.68 -15.27 -3.13
C GLN A 402 10.73 -15.48 -1.94
N VAL A 403 10.73 -14.58 -0.95
CA VAL A 403 9.82 -14.62 0.21
C VAL A 403 8.61 -13.74 -0.10
N LEU A 404 8.85 -12.47 -0.41
CA LEU A 404 7.80 -11.52 -0.79
C LEU A 404 8.23 -10.84 -2.09
N PRO A 405 7.89 -11.39 -3.26
CA PRO A 405 8.33 -10.82 -4.53
C PRO A 405 7.80 -9.39 -4.75
N PRO A 406 8.52 -8.50 -5.47
CA PRO A 406 8.03 -7.16 -5.79
C PRO A 406 6.70 -7.13 -6.57
N ALA A 407 6.37 -8.24 -7.25
CA ALA A 407 5.10 -8.43 -7.94
C ALA A 407 3.91 -8.70 -6.99
N GLY A 408 4.14 -8.79 -5.68
CA GLY A 408 3.15 -9.11 -4.66
C GLY A 408 2.97 -10.61 -4.46
N GLY A 409 2.10 -10.97 -3.51
CA GLY A 409 1.88 -12.34 -3.10
C GLY A 409 3.02 -12.96 -2.28
N TYR A 410 2.91 -14.27 -2.03
CA TYR A 410 3.90 -15.06 -1.32
C TYR A 410 4.76 -15.83 -2.32
N GLY A 411 6.08 -15.68 -2.23
CA GLY A 411 7.03 -16.42 -3.05
C GLY A 411 7.26 -17.86 -2.55
N PRO A 412 8.07 -18.65 -3.26
CA PRO A 412 8.30 -20.06 -2.93
C PRO A 412 9.02 -20.29 -1.59
N GLN A 413 9.68 -19.27 -1.04
CA GLN A 413 10.34 -19.34 0.27
C GLN A 413 9.52 -18.68 1.39
N ALA A 414 8.30 -18.22 1.08
CA ALA A 414 7.44 -17.58 2.05
C ALA A 414 6.85 -18.58 3.04
N VAL A 415 6.73 -18.15 4.29
CA VAL A 415 5.84 -18.77 5.28
C VAL A 415 4.61 -17.86 5.40
N PRO A 416 3.48 -18.19 4.74
CA PRO A 416 2.28 -17.38 4.84
C PRO A 416 1.72 -17.43 6.27
N PRO A 417 1.07 -16.36 6.74
CA PRO A 417 0.39 -16.34 8.03
C PRO A 417 -0.72 -17.40 8.08
N SER A 418 -1.08 -17.82 9.30
CA SER A 418 -2.13 -18.80 9.53
C SER A 418 -3.44 -18.42 8.81
N PRO A 419 -4.20 -19.38 8.25
CA PRO A 419 -5.50 -19.13 7.62
C PRO A 419 -6.53 -18.47 8.54
N ASP A 420 -6.39 -18.69 9.86
CA ASP A 420 -7.28 -18.14 10.88
C ASP A 420 -6.87 -16.72 11.33
N ALA A 421 -5.76 -16.20 10.82
CA ALA A 421 -5.33 -14.83 11.09
C ALA A 421 -6.10 -13.82 10.23
N ALA A 422 -6.06 -12.54 10.62
CA ALA A 422 -6.44 -11.43 9.74
C ALA A 422 -5.19 -10.93 9.00
N PRO A 423 -4.79 -11.53 7.86
CA PRO A 423 -3.51 -11.24 7.23
C PRO A 423 -3.48 -9.86 6.58
N LEU A 424 -2.30 -9.26 6.58
CA LEU A 424 -1.94 -8.16 5.70
C LEU A 424 -1.61 -8.75 4.32
N PRO A 425 -2.26 -8.30 3.24
CA PRO A 425 -1.95 -8.80 1.91
C PRO A 425 -0.58 -8.30 1.44
N PRO A 426 0.34 -9.18 0.97
CA PRO A 426 1.56 -8.76 0.31
C PRO A 426 1.22 -8.06 -1.01
N SER A 427 1.39 -6.74 -1.01
CA SER A 427 0.95 -5.89 -2.10
C SER A 427 2.06 -5.70 -3.15
N PRO A 428 1.76 -5.71 -4.46
CA PRO A 428 2.74 -5.42 -5.50
C PRO A 428 3.36 -4.03 -5.31
N ALA A 429 4.68 -3.94 -5.32
CA ALA A 429 5.42 -2.70 -5.05
C ALA A 429 5.03 -1.55 -5.98
N GLY A 430 4.86 -1.83 -7.28
CA GLY A 430 4.40 -0.83 -8.24
C GLY A 430 2.98 -0.34 -7.96
N GLN A 431 2.10 -1.20 -7.46
CA GLN A 431 0.74 -0.80 -7.05
C GLN A 431 0.78 0.09 -5.81
N VAL A 432 1.57 -0.30 -4.80
CA VAL A 432 1.78 0.51 -3.58
C VAL A 432 2.33 1.88 -3.97
N THR A 433 3.38 1.95 -4.79
CA THR A 433 4.01 3.21 -5.24
C THR A 433 2.99 4.16 -5.87
N ARG A 434 2.19 3.69 -6.84
CA ARG A 434 1.17 4.51 -7.50
C ARG A 434 0.01 4.90 -6.58
N HIS A 435 -0.42 3.99 -5.71
CA HIS A 435 -1.51 4.30 -4.79
C HIS A 435 -1.06 5.29 -3.71
N TRP A 436 0.16 5.14 -3.18
CA TRP A 436 0.77 6.08 -2.23
C TRP A 436 0.97 7.46 -2.84
N ALA A 437 1.46 7.53 -4.09
CA ALA A 437 1.61 8.79 -4.83
C ALA A 437 0.28 9.56 -4.89
N ARG A 438 -0.80 8.87 -5.27
CA ARG A 438 -2.15 9.46 -5.30
C ARG A 438 -2.62 9.87 -3.90
N ALA A 439 -2.41 9.03 -2.89
CA ALA A 439 -2.84 9.29 -1.52
C ALA A 439 -2.16 10.52 -0.88
N ILE A 440 -0.91 10.82 -1.24
CA ILE A 440 -0.21 12.03 -0.80
C ILE A 440 -0.45 13.25 -1.73
N GLY A 441 -1.19 13.08 -2.83
CA GLY A 441 -1.45 14.14 -3.80
C GLY A 441 -0.28 14.44 -4.76
N ALA A 442 0.63 13.49 -4.96
CA ALA A 442 1.68 13.58 -5.96
C ALA A 442 1.17 13.16 -7.35
N GLY A 443 1.93 13.50 -8.40
CA GLY A 443 1.69 13.03 -9.76
C GLY A 443 2.05 11.55 -9.95
N GLU A 444 1.98 11.08 -11.19
CA GLU A 444 2.42 9.71 -11.53
C GLU A 444 3.93 9.52 -11.27
N PRO A 445 4.34 8.38 -10.69
CA PRO A 445 5.75 8.06 -10.51
C PRO A 445 6.52 8.03 -11.82
N THR A 446 7.66 8.71 -11.83
CA THR A 446 8.62 8.67 -12.94
C THR A 446 9.62 7.54 -12.71
N ARG A 447 9.94 6.79 -13.77
CA ARG A 447 10.92 5.72 -13.71
C ARG A 447 12.28 6.20 -14.21
N SER A 448 13.33 5.87 -13.48
CA SER A 448 14.72 6.04 -13.88
C SER A 448 15.53 4.79 -13.52
N MET A 449 16.78 4.74 -13.96
CA MET A 449 17.71 3.67 -13.65
C MET A 449 19.01 4.30 -13.16
N SER A 450 19.50 3.84 -12.02
CA SER A 450 20.77 4.31 -11.46
C SER A 450 21.97 3.63 -12.12
N PRO A 451 23.19 4.19 -12.00
CA PRO A 451 24.39 3.64 -12.63
C PRO A 451 24.76 2.22 -12.17
N ASP A 452 24.35 1.83 -10.96
CA ASP A 452 24.52 0.49 -10.38
C ASP A 452 23.45 -0.52 -10.86
N GLY A 453 22.54 -0.10 -11.75
CA GLY A 453 21.50 -0.94 -12.32
C GLY A 453 20.23 -1.04 -11.48
N ALA A 454 20.11 -0.31 -10.37
CA ALA A 454 18.84 -0.25 -9.65
C ALA A 454 17.80 0.55 -10.44
N ALA A 455 16.55 0.06 -10.46
CA ALA A 455 15.42 0.79 -11.02
C ALA A 455 14.78 1.65 -9.94
N VAL A 456 14.50 2.92 -10.24
CA VAL A 456 13.89 3.86 -9.29
C VAL A 456 12.56 4.35 -9.87
N GLU A 457 11.49 4.23 -9.10
CA GLU A 457 10.21 4.89 -9.36
C GLU A 457 9.95 5.95 -8.29
N GLU A 458 9.77 7.21 -8.68
CA GLU A 458 9.61 8.32 -7.74
C GLU A 458 8.52 9.30 -8.15
N ALA A 459 7.70 9.73 -7.18
CA ALA A 459 6.82 10.87 -7.27
C ALA A 459 6.98 11.77 -6.04
N ARG A 460 6.86 13.09 -6.23
CA ARG A 460 6.97 14.09 -5.16
C ARG A 460 5.87 15.15 -5.27
N THR A 461 5.38 15.63 -4.13
CA THR A 461 4.45 16.77 -4.04
C THR A 461 5.20 18.10 -4.06
N ALA A 462 4.51 19.20 -4.37
CA ALA A 462 5.13 20.54 -4.28
C ALA A 462 5.63 20.87 -2.85
N ALA A 463 5.00 20.27 -1.83
CA ALA A 463 5.36 20.46 -0.43
C ALA A 463 6.50 19.53 0.04
N GLY A 464 7.03 18.65 -0.83
CA GLY A 464 8.21 17.83 -0.56
C GLY A 464 7.93 16.40 -0.11
N SER A 465 6.67 16.00 0.14
CA SER A 465 6.34 14.60 0.44
C SER A 465 6.69 13.72 -0.76
N THR A 466 7.40 12.62 -0.52
CA THR A 466 7.94 11.77 -1.57
C THR A 466 7.48 10.33 -1.39
N VAL A 467 7.12 9.68 -2.49
CA VAL A 467 7.14 8.21 -2.59
C VAL A 467 8.26 7.81 -3.54
N ARG A 468 9.14 6.93 -3.07
CA ARG A 468 10.26 6.38 -3.83
C ARG A 468 10.26 4.87 -3.68
N TRP A 469 10.37 4.16 -4.78
CA TRP A 469 10.61 2.72 -4.81
C TRP A 469 11.92 2.44 -5.56
N VAL A 470 12.87 1.82 -4.89
CA VAL A 470 14.14 1.36 -5.45
C VAL A 470 14.11 -0.16 -5.57
N THR A 471 14.38 -0.67 -6.77
CA THR A 471 14.52 -2.11 -7.04
C THR A 471 15.97 -2.42 -7.38
N THR A 472 16.64 -3.22 -6.55
CA THR A 472 17.98 -3.71 -6.86
C THR A 472 17.90 -4.99 -7.70
N PRO A 473 18.86 -5.26 -8.61
CA PRO A 473 18.82 -6.46 -9.44
C PRO A 473 18.92 -7.78 -8.66
N ALA A 474 19.61 -7.75 -7.52
CA ALA A 474 19.84 -8.89 -6.65
C ALA A 474 19.94 -8.45 -5.18
N GLY A 475 19.84 -9.40 -4.26
CA GLY A 475 19.99 -9.18 -2.82
C GLY A 475 19.11 -10.09 -1.96
N GLY A 476 18.11 -10.73 -2.56
CA GLY A 476 17.17 -11.62 -1.87
C GLY A 476 16.32 -10.89 -0.81
N HIS A 477 15.79 -11.68 0.14
CA HIS A 477 14.96 -11.18 1.24
C HIS A 477 15.82 -10.82 2.46
N ALA A 478 16.42 -9.64 2.45
CA ALA A 478 17.35 -9.24 3.50
C ALA A 478 17.33 -7.73 3.76
N TRP A 479 17.75 -7.36 4.96
CA TRP A 479 18.12 -6.00 5.30
C TRP A 479 19.64 -5.83 5.18
N THR A 480 20.08 -4.81 4.47
CA THR A 480 21.49 -4.51 4.21
C THR A 480 21.93 -3.20 4.87
N GLY A 481 23.24 -2.97 4.96
CA GLY A 481 23.77 -1.69 5.45
C GLY A 481 23.33 -0.49 4.60
N ASP A 482 23.16 -0.68 3.29
CA ASP A 482 22.65 0.35 2.38
C ASP A 482 21.19 0.71 2.69
N ASP A 483 20.37 -0.27 3.08
CA ASP A 483 19.00 -0.02 3.52
C ASP A 483 18.99 0.87 4.77
N THR A 484 19.89 0.63 5.73
CA THR A 484 20.04 1.48 6.92
C THR A 484 20.45 2.91 6.58
N ALA A 485 21.49 3.08 5.76
CA ALA A 485 21.98 4.39 5.37
C ALA A 485 20.93 5.20 4.59
N GLU A 486 20.23 4.57 3.64
CA GLU A 486 19.17 5.25 2.89
C GLU A 486 17.96 5.53 3.76
N SER A 487 17.57 4.62 4.67
CA SER A 487 16.46 4.82 5.61
C SER A 487 16.64 6.11 6.43
N LEU A 488 17.81 6.28 7.03
CA LEU A 488 18.11 7.44 7.88
C LEU A 488 18.23 8.73 7.06
N THR A 489 18.85 8.66 5.88
CA THR A 489 18.95 9.81 4.97
C THR A 489 17.56 10.26 4.50
N PHE A 490 16.70 9.31 4.14
CA PHE A 490 15.34 9.58 3.72
C PHE A 490 14.50 10.14 4.88
N ALA A 491 14.59 9.54 6.07
CA ALA A 491 13.90 10.02 7.27
C ALA A 491 14.29 11.46 7.62
N ALA A 492 15.59 11.77 7.65
CA ALA A 492 16.09 13.09 8.00
C ALA A 492 15.65 14.19 7.02
N SER A 493 15.44 13.84 5.74
CA SER A 493 15.01 14.79 4.71
C SER A 493 13.50 14.95 4.62
N HIS A 494 12.71 14.06 5.23
CA HIS A 494 11.25 14.01 5.09
C HIS A 494 10.49 14.24 6.40
N ALA A 495 11.08 14.98 7.35
CA ALA A 495 10.35 15.51 8.49
C ALA A 495 9.21 16.42 8.02
N ARG A 496 8.07 16.39 8.72
CA ARG A 496 6.86 17.09 8.29
C ARG A 496 6.43 18.16 9.27
N SER A 497 6.08 19.34 8.78
CA SER A 497 5.46 20.37 9.61
C SER A 497 4.02 19.98 9.88
N THR A 498 3.64 19.84 11.15
CA THR A 498 2.22 19.89 11.49
C THR A 498 1.80 21.37 11.49
N GLY A 499 1.20 21.80 10.39
CA GLY A 499 0.59 23.15 10.27
C GLY A 499 -0.59 23.32 11.21
#